data_AF-A0A0K8R401-F1
#
_entry.id   AF-A0A0K8R401-F1
#
_cell.length_a   1.000
_cell.length_b   1.000
_cell.length_c   1.000
_cell.angle_alpha   90.00
_cell.angle_beta   90.00
_cell.angle_gamma   90.00
#
_symmetry.space_group_name_H-M   'P 1'
#
loop_
_entity.id
_entity.type
_entity.pdbx_description
1 polymer ?
#
loop_
_entity_poly.entity_id
_entity_poly.type
_entity_poly.pdbx_seq_one_letter_code
_entity_poly.pdbx_strand_id
1 'polypeptide(L)'
;YKLTIGDLNSSGDYDALSDQNGTEFSVRKSRPGTHDKGSCYGNTLSGGWWFKRCNYANLNGRKLPMVFPEKPLGILWIIKGEMESPYYTYKKVEMKIRDADFGF
;
A
#
# COMPACT_ATOMS: atom_id res chain seq x y z
N TYR A 1 11.87 -12.48 -1.56
CA TYR A 1 12.19 -11.48 -0.53
C TYR A 1 10.97 -11.30 0.35
N LYS A 2 10.88 -12.09 1.43
CA LYS A 2 9.72 -12.13 2.32
C LYS A 2 9.69 -10.95 3.28
N LEU A 3 8.53 -10.32 3.47
CA LEU A 3 8.37 -9.28 4.50
C LEU A 3 8.34 -9.92 5.88
N THR A 4 9.10 -9.37 6.81
CA THR A 4 8.99 -9.68 8.24
C THR A 4 8.93 -8.37 9.01
N ILE A 5 7.84 -8.15 9.72
CA ILE A 5 7.62 -6.98 10.58
C ILE A 5 7.03 -7.42 11.92
N GLY A 6 7.31 -6.64 12.97
CA GLY A 6 6.77 -6.81 14.31
C GLY A 6 5.52 -5.97 14.55
N ASP A 7 5.23 -5.71 15.82
CA ASP A 7 4.02 -5.02 16.24
C ASP A 7 4.03 -3.52 15.89
N LEU A 8 2.84 -2.99 15.61
CA LEU A 8 2.62 -1.57 15.37
C LEU A 8 2.55 -0.81 16.70
N ASN A 9 3.38 0.23 16.86
CA ASN A 9 3.43 1.07 18.06
C ASN A 9 2.59 2.37 17.93
N SER A 10 1.49 2.33 17.18
CA SER A 10 0.60 3.49 16.94
C SER A 10 -0.86 3.05 16.85
N SER A 11 -1.78 3.98 16.56
CA SER A 11 -3.20 3.61 16.38
C SER A 11 -3.36 2.58 15.25
N GLY A 12 -4.04 1.48 15.56
CA GLY A 12 -4.29 0.38 14.63
C GLY A 12 -5.16 0.75 13.43
N ASP A 13 -5.78 1.94 13.42
CA ASP A 13 -6.57 2.45 12.30
C ASP A 13 -5.70 2.79 11.09
N TYR A 14 -4.44 3.15 11.31
CA TYR A 14 -3.46 3.43 10.26
C TYR A 14 -2.64 2.19 9.87
N ASP A 15 -2.99 1.01 10.36
CA ASP A 15 -2.29 -0.23 10.02
C ASP A 15 -2.72 -0.78 8.66
N ALA A 16 -1.95 -0.43 7.63
CA ALA A 16 -2.14 -0.92 6.27
C ALA A 16 -1.10 -1.97 5.84
N LEU A 17 -0.06 -2.22 6.66
CA LEU A 17 1.10 -3.02 6.26
C LEU A 17 1.15 -4.39 6.96
N SER A 18 0.65 -4.51 8.20
CA SER A 18 0.73 -5.77 8.96
C SER A 18 0.11 -6.95 8.22
N ASP A 19 -0.95 -6.70 7.45
CA ASP A 19 -1.62 -7.75 6.69
C ASP A 19 -0.71 -8.42 5.65
N GLN A 20 0.29 -7.69 5.15
CA GLN A 20 1.24 -8.17 4.16
C GLN A 20 2.45 -8.89 4.78
N ASN A 21 2.54 -8.94 6.12
CA ASN A 21 3.60 -9.66 6.81
C ASN A 21 3.66 -11.12 6.34
N GLY A 22 4.86 -11.62 6.10
CA GLY A 22 5.10 -12.96 5.61
C GLY A 22 4.80 -13.19 4.12
N THR A 23 4.44 -12.17 3.35
CA THR A 23 4.30 -12.31 1.89
C THR A 23 5.61 -12.08 1.14
N GLU A 24 5.75 -12.72 -0.02
CA GLU A 24 6.92 -12.54 -0.89
C GLU A 24 6.79 -11.28 -1.74
N PHE A 25 7.90 -10.56 -1.89
CA PHE A 25 7.98 -9.44 -2.82
C PHE A 25 7.70 -9.90 -4.25
N SER A 26 6.83 -9.17 -4.95
CA SER A 26 6.53 -9.41 -6.35
C SER A 26 6.34 -8.09 -7.10
N VAL A 27 6.44 -8.13 -8.43
CA VAL A 27 6.27 -6.96 -9.30
C VAL A 27 4.98 -7.09 -10.09
N ARG A 28 4.16 -6.04 -10.09
CA ARG A 28 2.94 -5.96 -10.90
C ARG A 28 3.05 -4.83 -11.93
N LYS A 29 2.58 -5.12 -13.14
CA LYS A 29 2.34 -4.11 -14.18
C LYS A 29 0.85 -3.78 -14.14
N SER A 30 0.51 -2.54 -13.83
CA SER A 30 -0.88 -2.08 -13.96
C SER A 30 -1.29 -2.24 -15.43
N ARG A 31 -2.43 -2.88 -15.67
CA ARG A 31 -2.94 -3.08 -17.02
C ARG A 31 -3.80 -1.85 -17.40
N PRO A 32 -3.52 -1.17 -18.52
CA PRO A 32 -4.39 -0.10 -19.01
C PRO A 32 -5.82 -0.63 -19.19
N GLY A 33 -6.81 0.12 -18.70
CA GLY A 33 -8.23 -0.21 -18.87
C GLY A 33 -8.79 -1.31 -17.95
N THR A 34 -7.99 -1.94 -17.09
CA THR A 34 -8.53 -2.82 -16.05
C THR A 34 -8.95 -1.98 -14.85
N HIS A 35 -10.22 -1.58 -14.80
CA HIS A 35 -10.86 -1.28 -13.53
C HIS A 35 -11.11 -2.62 -12.85
N ASP A 36 -10.39 -2.90 -11.76
CA ASP A 36 -10.67 -4.12 -11.03
C ASP A 36 -12.06 -3.98 -10.41
N LYS A 37 -13.04 -4.69 -10.96
CA LYS A 37 -14.42 -4.74 -10.44
C LYS A 37 -14.52 -5.57 -9.16
N GLY A 38 -13.40 -6.16 -8.71
CA GLY A 38 -13.30 -6.93 -7.48
C GLY A 38 -12.97 -6.06 -6.27
N SER A 39 -13.38 -6.51 -5.08
CA SER A 39 -13.23 -5.79 -3.80
C SER A 39 -11.80 -5.59 -3.29
N CYS A 40 -10.80 -6.22 -3.94
CA CYS A 40 -9.42 -6.28 -3.43
C CYS A 40 -8.38 -5.55 -4.29
N TYR A 41 -8.79 -4.86 -5.36
CA TYR A 41 -7.90 -4.02 -6.17
C TYR A 41 -6.65 -4.71 -6.75
N GLY A 42 -6.69 -6.01 -6.99
CA GLY A 42 -5.53 -6.79 -7.42
C GLY A 42 -4.98 -6.40 -8.79
N ASN A 43 -5.84 -6.08 -9.76
CA ASN A 43 -5.42 -5.84 -11.15
C ASN A 43 -5.00 -4.39 -11.45
N THR A 44 -5.32 -3.45 -10.55
CA THR A 44 -5.00 -2.03 -10.72
C THR A 44 -3.64 -1.65 -10.13
N LEU A 45 -3.09 -2.46 -9.23
CA LEU A 45 -1.82 -2.19 -8.55
C LEU A 45 -0.61 -2.31 -9.49
N SER A 46 0.33 -1.38 -9.32
CA SER A 46 1.60 -1.33 -10.03
C SER A 46 2.79 -1.34 -9.08
N GLY A 47 3.98 -1.58 -9.63
CA GLY A 47 5.23 -1.46 -8.90
C GLY A 47 5.63 -2.77 -8.23
N GLY A 48 6.69 -2.71 -7.44
CA GLY A 48 7.17 -3.83 -6.65
C GLY A 48 6.73 -3.70 -5.20
N TRP A 49 6.06 -4.71 -4.66
CA TRP A 49 5.57 -4.70 -3.28
C TRP A 49 5.36 -6.12 -2.74
N TRP A 50 5.12 -6.21 -1.44
CA TRP A 50 4.67 -7.42 -0.75
C TRP A 50 3.15 -7.58 -0.95
N PHE A 51 2.76 -7.95 -2.17
CA PHE A 51 1.36 -7.99 -2.56
C PHE A 51 0.61 -9.17 -1.91
N LYS A 52 -0.56 -8.87 -1.33
CA LYS A 52 -1.52 -9.86 -0.82
C LYS A 52 -2.92 -9.58 -1.40
N ARG A 53 -3.81 -10.58 -1.41
CA ARG A 53 -5.24 -10.38 -1.72
C ARG A 53 -6.03 -10.43 -0.40
N CYS A 54 -6.67 -9.36 0.07
CA CYS A 54 -6.63 -7.99 -0.43
C CYS A 54 -5.32 -7.26 -0.07
N ASN A 55 -5.02 -6.18 -0.79
CA ASN A 55 -3.82 -5.38 -0.59
C ASN A 55 -4.17 -4.04 0.05
N TYR A 56 -3.51 -3.70 1.18
CA TYR A 56 -3.87 -2.52 1.96
C TYR A 56 -2.84 -1.39 1.90
N ALA A 57 -1.57 -1.69 1.62
CA ALA A 57 -0.53 -0.70 1.36
C ALA A 57 0.19 -0.99 0.04
N ASN A 58 0.60 0.07 -0.66
CA ASN A 58 1.53 0.01 -1.77
C ASN A 58 2.18 1.39 -1.97
N LEU A 59 3.30 1.61 -1.28
CA LEU A 59 4.00 2.90 -1.39
C LEU A 59 4.78 3.04 -2.72
N ASN A 60 4.97 1.93 -3.43
CA ASN A 60 5.61 1.86 -4.75
C ASN A 60 4.59 1.91 -5.91
N GLY A 61 3.34 2.27 -5.61
CA GLY A 61 2.32 2.51 -6.62
C GLY A 61 2.64 3.73 -7.49
N ARG A 62 1.96 3.85 -8.63
CA ARG A 62 2.14 4.98 -9.54
C ARG A 62 1.83 6.30 -8.83
N LYS A 63 2.72 7.28 -8.93
CA LYS A 63 2.44 8.64 -8.47
C LYS A 63 1.36 9.28 -9.35
N LEU A 64 0.26 9.70 -8.74
CA LEU A 64 -0.81 10.43 -9.40
C LEU A 64 -0.58 11.94 -9.18
N PRO A 65 -0.62 12.78 -10.23
CA PRO A 65 -0.42 14.22 -10.08
C PRO A 65 -1.62 14.93 -9.43
N MET A 66 -2.81 14.35 -9.52
CA MET A 66 -4.05 14.85 -8.96
C MET A 66 -5.07 13.71 -8.80
N VAL A 67 -6.19 13.99 -8.14
CA VAL A 67 -7.33 13.06 -8.05
C VAL A 67 -8.07 13.06 -9.39
N PHE A 68 -8.29 11.88 -9.96
CA PHE A 68 -9.07 11.72 -11.20
C PHE A 68 -10.49 11.26 -10.88
N PRO A 69 -11.49 11.61 -11.70
CA PRO A 69 -12.87 11.12 -11.55
C PRO A 69 -12.97 9.59 -11.55
N GLU A 70 -12.13 8.89 -12.33
CA GLU A 70 -12.14 7.42 -12.36
C GLU A 70 -11.47 6.77 -11.13
N LYS A 71 -10.98 7.58 -10.18
CA LYS A 71 -10.36 7.15 -8.92
C LYS A 71 -9.32 6.01 -9.10
N PRO A 72 -8.30 6.18 -9.97
CA PRO A 72 -7.27 5.17 -10.15
C PRO A 72 -6.45 5.01 -8.86
N LEU A 73 -5.94 3.80 -8.60
CA LEU A 73 -5.04 3.57 -7.48
C LEU A 73 -3.62 3.98 -7.83
N GLY A 74 -3.05 4.82 -6.98
CA GLY A 74 -1.66 5.24 -7.05
C GLY A 74 -0.85 4.64 -5.90
N ILE A 75 -0.13 5.53 -5.21
CA ILE A 75 0.43 5.25 -3.88
C ILE A 75 -0.75 4.97 -2.94
N LEU A 76 -0.76 3.81 -2.29
CA LEU A 76 -1.88 3.31 -1.50
C LEU A 76 -1.50 3.15 -0.03
N TRP A 77 -2.35 3.65 0.87
CA TRP A 77 -2.34 3.36 2.30
C TRP A 77 -3.77 3.42 2.83
N ILE A 78 -4.38 2.25 3.09
CA ILE A 78 -5.76 2.17 3.55
C ILE A 78 -5.85 2.50 5.05
N ILE A 79 -6.73 3.44 5.39
CA ILE A 79 -7.06 3.79 6.78
C ILE A 79 -8.39 3.12 7.14
N LYS A 80 -8.40 2.36 8.23
CA LYS A 80 -9.61 1.66 8.70
C LYS A 80 -10.68 2.71 9.07
N GLY A 81 -11.91 2.48 8.61
CA GLY A 81 -13.02 3.42 8.80
C GLY A 81 -13.09 4.57 7.80
N GLU A 82 -12.05 4.81 6.99
CA GLU A 82 -12.06 5.86 5.96
C GLU A 82 -12.17 5.27 4.55
N MET A 83 -13.41 5.24 4.03
CA MET A 83 -13.71 4.66 2.71
C MET A 83 -13.01 5.37 1.54
N GLU A 84 -12.65 6.65 1.69
CA GLU A 84 -11.98 7.44 0.66
C GLU A 84 -10.44 7.32 0.68
N SER A 85 -9.87 6.71 1.73
CA SER A 85 -8.41 6.55 1.88
C SER A 85 -7.69 5.86 0.71
N PRO A 86 -8.29 4.90 -0.04
CA PRO A 86 -7.64 4.31 -1.20
C PRO A 86 -7.32 5.31 -2.33
N TYR A 87 -7.97 6.48 -2.34
CA TYR A 87 -7.90 7.47 -3.42
C TYR A 87 -7.15 8.74 -3.04
N TYR A 88 -6.59 8.79 -1.83
CA TYR A 88 -5.78 9.92 -1.40
C TYR A 88 -4.54 10.08 -2.27
N THR A 89 -4.21 11.34 -2.59
CA THR A 89 -3.03 11.66 -3.40
C THR A 89 -1.87 12.00 -2.48
N TYR A 90 -0.89 11.11 -2.41
CA TYR A 90 0.35 11.34 -1.66
C TYR A 90 1.36 12.11 -2.51
N LYS A 91 1.75 13.31 -2.04
CA LYS A 91 2.81 14.11 -2.68
C LYS A 91 4.21 13.50 -2.45
N LYS A 92 4.43 12.94 -1.27
CA LYS A 92 5.68 12.35 -0.79
C LYS A 92 5.37 11.23 0.21
N VAL A 93 6.14 10.15 0.14
CA VAL A 93 6.16 9.05 1.11
C VAL A 93 7.61 8.64 1.34
N GLU A 94 7.91 8.15 2.54
CA GLU A 94 9.25 7.67 2.91
C GLU A 94 9.10 6.43 3.79
N MET A 95 9.90 5.39 3.52
CA MET A 95 10.11 4.27 4.44
C MET A 95 11.52 4.39 5.00
N LYS A 96 11.67 4.30 6.32
CA LYS A 96 12.97 4.40 7.01
C LYS A 96 13.04 3.31 8.05
N ILE A 97 14.24 2.80 8.28
CA ILE A 97 14.53 1.81 9.31
C ILE A 97 15.60 2.36 10.24
N ARG A 98 15.62 1.85 11.46
CA ARG A 98 16.64 2.11 12.48
C ARG A 98 16.74 0.87 13.37
N ASP A 99 17.90 0.64 13.94
CA ASP A 99 18.10 -0.44 14.90
C ASP A 99 17.17 -0.28 16.11
N ALA A 100 16.67 -1.41 16.60
CA ALA A 100 15.70 -1.45 17.69
C ALA A 100 16.31 -1.01 19.03
N ASP A 101 17.62 -1.19 19.20
CA ASP A 101 18.43 -0.84 20.36
C ASP A 101 19.17 0.50 20.19
N PHE A 102 18.86 1.29 19.14
CA PHE A 102 19.52 2.56 18.92
C PHE A 102 19.33 3.52 20.11
N GLY A 103 20.46 3.89 20.74
CA GLY A 103 20.50 4.84 21.87
C GLY A 103 20.43 4.18 23.25
N PHE A 104 20.47 2.85 23.33
CA PHE A 104 20.75 2.10 24.55
C PHE A 104 22.24 1.74 24.66
#